data_AF-A0A9L0IXB1-F1
#
_entry.id   AF-A0A9L0IXB1-F1
#
_cell.length_a   1.000
_cell.length_b   1.000
_cell.length_c   1.000
_cell.angle_alpha   90.00
_cell.angle_beta   90.00
_cell.angle_gamma   90.00
#
_symmetry.space_group_name_H-M   'P 1'
#
loop_
_entity.id
_entity.type
_entity.pdbx_description
1 polymer ?
#
loop_
_entity_poly.entity_id
_entity_poly.type
_entity_poly.pdbx_seq_one_letter_code
_entity_poly.pdbx_strand_id
1 'polypeptide(L)'
;MSLAAYCVICCRRIGTSTPSPKSNTYWRDVHPFSTVDVEDHECAVWLLLRKSKLDDRTARLQAVQEMSETHHWHDYQYRIIAQACDPRTLIGLARSKESDLRFFLPPPRLPSLTEDYSIEEELRQLLASLPQTELDECIQYFTSLALSESSQSLAAQKGGLWCFGGNGLPYAESFGEVPSATVEMFCLEALIKHSEMPTHCDQIEANGGLQLLQRLYRLHKDCPKIQRNIMRIIGNMALNEHLHSPIVRSGWVSLLAEAMKSPHIMEASHAARSLANLDRDTVREKYQDGVYVLHPQYRTSQPIKADVLFIHGLMGAAFKTWRQQDAEQQGPTDQASEDEARHTTCWPKTWLARDCPALRIISVEYDTSLSDWRARCPMERKSIAFRSNELLRKLRAAGVGDRPLIWVSHSMGGLLVKKMLLEASKKPEMNTVINNTRGIVFYSVPHHGSHLAEYSVNIRYLLFPSLEVKELSKDSPALKTLQDDFLEFAKDKNFQVLNFVETLPTYIGSMIKLHVVPVESADLGIGDLIPVDVNHLNICKPKQKDAFLYQRTLQFIRETLAKDLEN
;
A
#
# COMPACT_ATOMS: atom_id res chain seq x y z
N MET A 1 46.17 -3.52 10.99
CA MET A 1 46.34 -3.03 12.37
C MET A 1 47.19 -1.77 12.34
N SER A 2 46.68 -0.67 12.88
CA SER A 2 47.49 0.45 13.41
C SER A 2 46.63 1.17 14.44
N LEU A 3 47.23 1.42 15.61
CA LEU A 3 46.59 1.91 16.83
C LEU A 3 46.06 3.34 16.66
N ALA A 4 44.74 3.51 16.58
CA ALA A 4 44.07 4.78 16.86
C ALA A 4 42.63 4.53 17.32
N ALA A 5 42.48 3.63 18.28
CA ALA A 5 41.21 3.39 18.97
C ALA A 5 41.49 3.45 20.47
N TYR A 6 41.44 4.64 21.07
CA TYR A 6 41.15 4.77 22.51
C TYR A 6 40.81 6.24 22.83
N CYS A 7 39.83 6.40 23.73
CA CYS A 7 39.34 7.62 24.36
C CYS A 7 38.35 8.47 23.54
N VAL A 8 37.04 8.30 23.81
CA VAL A 8 36.28 9.20 24.72
C VAL A 8 34.98 8.48 25.15
N ILE A 9 34.95 8.00 26.39
CA ILE A 9 33.70 7.79 27.16
C ILE A 9 33.96 8.29 28.59
N CYS A 10 32.95 8.95 29.15
CA CYS A 10 32.75 9.43 30.53
C CYS A 10 33.23 10.85 30.85
N CYS A 11 32.27 11.76 31.02
CA CYS A 11 32.26 12.65 32.19
C CYS A 11 30.82 12.97 32.63
N ARG A 12 30.57 12.70 33.92
CA ARG A 12 29.35 12.95 34.69
C ARG A 12 29.23 14.44 35.06
N ARG A 13 27.97 14.90 35.17
CA ARG A 13 27.53 16.18 35.74
C ARG A 13 27.97 16.36 37.19
N ILE A 14 28.47 17.56 37.53
CA ILE A 14 28.21 18.27 38.80
C ILE A 14 28.16 19.77 38.46
N GLY A 15 27.16 20.50 38.97
CA GLY A 15 27.06 21.96 38.85
C GLY A 15 27.18 22.66 40.20
N THR A 16 27.45 23.97 40.20
CA THR A 16 26.66 25.02 40.90
C THR A 16 27.29 26.43 40.79
N SER A 17 26.39 27.42 40.74
CA SER A 17 26.45 28.85 41.14
C SER A 17 27.11 29.95 40.28
N THR A 18 26.27 30.95 39.98
CA THR A 18 26.33 32.26 39.29
C THR A 18 26.87 33.42 40.20
N PRO A 19 27.10 34.71 39.78
CA PRO A 19 26.29 35.55 38.85
C PRO A 19 26.98 36.61 37.93
N SER A 20 26.13 37.29 37.14
CA SER A 20 26.35 38.25 36.02
C SER A 20 26.72 39.71 36.45
N PRO A 21 27.17 40.64 35.55
CA PRO A 21 26.23 41.33 34.61
C PRO A 21 26.77 41.87 33.24
N LYS A 22 25.84 41.94 32.27
CA LYS A 22 25.60 42.93 31.17
C LYS A 22 26.61 43.20 30.01
N SER A 23 26.04 43.02 28.80
CA SER A 23 26.08 43.86 27.58
C SER A 23 26.98 43.48 26.39
N ASN A 24 26.28 43.26 25.26
CA ASN A 24 26.61 43.45 23.84
C ASN A 24 27.82 42.78 23.16
N THR A 25 27.48 41.95 22.17
CA THR A 25 28.13 41.76 20.85
C THR A 25 29.66 41.59 20.82
N TYR A 26 30.14 40.38 20.56
CA TYR A 26 30.82 40.02 19.31
C TYR A 26 31.24 38.54 19.34
N TRP A 27 31.20 37.91 18.16
CA TRP A 27 31.80 36.62 17.89
C TRP A 27 33.23 36.51 18.42
N ARG A 28 33.47 35.55 19.32
CA ARG A 28 34.70 34.74 19.48
C ARG A 28 34.66 34.05 20.83
N ASP A 29 34.76 32.72 20.82
CA ASP A 29 35.55 31.90 21.76
C ASP A 29 35.11 30.44 21.65
N VAL A 30 35.55 29.82 20.55
CA VAL A 30 35.72 28.37 20.47
C VAL A 30 37.19 28.13 20.77
N HIS A 31 37.51 27.48 21.89
CA HIS A 31 38.88 27.03 22.17
C HIS A 31 39.40 26.17 21.01
N PRO A 32 40.68 26.30 20.63
CA PRO A 32 41.20 25.72 19.41
C PRO A 32 41.29 24.21 19.57
N PHE A 33 40.43 23.49 18.86
CA PHE A 33 40.77 22.14 18.46
C PHE A 33 42.05 22.24 17.63
N SER A 34 43.12 21.66 18.16
CA SER A 34 44.37 21.35 17.48
C SER A 34 44.13 21.02 16.00
N THR A 35 44.85 21.74 15.15
CA THR A 35 44.94 21.61 13.69
C THR A 35 44.94 20.16 13.22
N VAL A 36 43.76 19.66 12.89
CA VAL A 36 43.58 18.67 11.84
C VAL A 36 43.03 19.50 10.69
N ASP A 37 43.74 19.56 9.57
CA ASP A 37 43.24 20.15 8.33
C ASP A 37 42.07 19.29 7.84
N VAL A 38 40.92 19.43 8.50
CA VAL A 38 39.65 18.90 8.04
C VAL A 38 39.20 19.90 6.99
N GLU A 39 39.30 19.52 5.72
CA GLU A 39 38.86 20.37 4.61
C GLU A 39 37.39 20.78 4.86
N ASP A 40 37.02 22.03 4.53
CA ASP A 40 35.71 22.63 4.85
C ASP A 40 34.50 21.73 4.46
N HIS A 41 34.68 20.93 3.42
CA HIS A 41 33.68 19.99 2.91
C HIS A 41 33.47 18.75 3.80
N GLU A 42 34.47 18.33 4.58
CA GLU A 42 34.34 17.25 5.57
C GLU A 42 33.62 17.74 6.84
N CYS A 43 33.82 18.99 7.25
CA CYS A 43 33.06 19.60 8.35
C CYS A 43 31.55 19.62 8.05
N ALA A 44 31.16 19.89 6.81
CA ALA A 44 29.75 19.93 6.41
C ALA A 44 29.02 18.59 6.65
N VAL A 45 29.65 17.46 6.31
CA VAL A 45 29.10 16.10 6.50
C VAL A 45 28.82 15.83 7.98
N TRP A 46 29.80 16.09 8.85
CA TRP A 46 29.67 15.87 10.28
C TRP A 46 28.65 16.81 10.95
N LEU A 47 28.56 18.06 10.47
CA LEU A 47 27.55 19.01 10.95
C LEU A 47 26.13 18.55 10.62
N LEU A 48 25.89 18.06 9.40
CA LEU A 48 24.58 17.53 9.01
C LEU A 48 24.21 16.29 9.81
N LEU A 49 25.14 15.35 9.97
CA LEU A 49 24.93 14.16 10.80
C LEU A 49 24.65 14.52 12.26
N ARG A 50 25.34 15.52 12.81
CA ARG A 50 25.09 15.99 14.18
C ARG A 50 23.69 16.62 14.28
N LYS A 51 23.32 17.48 13.32
CA LYS A 51 22.00 18.12 13.27
C LYS A 51 20.86 17.09 13.13
N SER A 52 21.05 16.03 12.34
CA SER A 52 20.06 14.96 12.15
C SER A 52 19.75 14.15 13.41
N LYS A 53 20.61 14.25 14.43
CA LYS A 53 20.49 13.55 15.72
C LYS A 53 20.07 14.45 16.89
N LEU A 54 19.86 15.75 16.67
CA LEU A 54 19.43 16.68 17.72
C LEU A 54 17.99 16.37 18.18
N ASP A 55 17.61 16.80 19.39
CA ASP A 55 16.22 16.68 19.85
C ASP A 55 15.26 17.67 19.16
N ASP A 56 15.79 18.75 18.56
CA ASP A 56 15.01 19.67 17.75
C ASP A 56 14.55 19.02 16.44
N ARG A 57 13.24 18.81 16.32
CA ARG A 57 12.61 18.19 15.15
C ARG A 57 12.86 18.97 13.87
N THR A 58 12.85 20.29 13.91
CA THR A 58 13.01 21.12 12.70
C THR A 58 14.43 21.01 12.16
N ALA A 59 15.44 21.18 13.02
CA ALA A 59 16.84 20.99 12.64
C ALA A 59 17.11 19.58 12.10
N ARG A 60 16.53 18.54 12.70
CA ARG A 60 16.67 17.17 12.20
C ARG A 60 16.14 17.00 10.79
N LEU A 61 14.90 17.43 10.54
CA LEU A 61 14.25 17.26 9.25
C LEU A 61 14.97 18.05 8.16
N GLN A 62 15.41 19.26 8.47
CA GLN A 62 16.21 20.08 7.57
C GLN A 62 17.54 19.40 7.22
N ALA A 63 18.24 18.83 8.20
CA ALA A 63 19.51 18.14 7.95
C ALA A 63 19.33 16.89 7.07
N VAL A 64 18.27 16.10 7.30
CA VAL A 64 17.95 14.94 6.45
C VAL A 64 17.64 15.38 5.02
N GLN A 65 16.86 16.45 4.87
CA GLN A 65 16.54 16.99 3.56
C GLN A 65 17.80 17.44 2.81
N GLU A 66 18.65 18.24 3.45
CA GLU A 66 19.91 18.73 2.88
C GLU A 66 20.86 17.58 2.50
N MET A 67 20.98 16.56 3.35
CA MET A 67 21.72 15.34 3.02
C MET A 67 21.15 14.61 1.79
N SER A 68 19.83 14.53 1.67
CA SER A 68 19.18 13.81 0.56
C SER A 68 19.27 14.55 -0.78
N GLU A 69 19.35 15.88 -0.75
CA GLU A 69 19.45 16.73 -1.95
C GLU A 69 20.91 16.94 -2.40
N THR A 70 21.87 16.38 -1.66
CA THR A 70 23.30 16.51 -1.98
C THR A 70 23.76 15.46 -2.98
N HIS A 71 24.23 15.92 -4.15
CA HIS A 71 24.68 15.05 -5.25
C HIS A 71 26.18 15.18 -5.59
N HIS A 72 26.90 16.07 -4.92
CA HIS A 72 28.31 16.37 -5.21
C HIS A 72 29.29 15.69 -4.24
N TRP A 73 28.80 14.84 -3.33
CA TRP A 73 29.65 14.13 -2.38
C TRP A 73 30.42 13.00 -3.05
N HIS A 74 31.62 12.75 -2.55
CA HIS A 74 32.40 11.57 -2.87
C HIS A 74 31.82 10.33 -2.19
N ASP A 75 32.08 9.15 -2.76
CA ASP A 75 31.60 7.86 -2.24
C ASP A 75 31.90 7.64 -0.76
N TYR A 76 33.08 8.06 -0.29
CA TYR A 76 33.47 7.88 1.10
C TYR A 76 32.63 8.72 2.07
N GLN A 77 32.15 9.91 1.65
CA GLN A 77 31.30 10.77 2.48
C GLN A 77 29.92 10.15 2.69
N TYR A 78 29.33 9.60 1.63
CA TYR A 78 28.10 8.80 1.75
C TYR A 78 28.29 7.63 2.72
N ARG A 79 29.43 6.93 2.63
CA ARG A 79 29.75 5.81 3.53
C ARG A 79 29.95 6.24 4.98
N ILE A 80 30.54 7.40 5.24
CA ILE A 80 30.67 7.97 6.60
C ILE A 80 29.27 8.15 7.20
N ILE A 81 28.36 8.78 6.46
CA ILE A 81 26.98 8.94 6.91
C ILE A 81 26.30 7.58 7.10
N ALA A 82 26.40 6.68 6.12
CA ALA A 82 25.79 5.35 6.17
C ALA A 82 26.21 4.54 7.40
N GLN A 83 27.49 4.64 7.82
CA GLN A 83 28.03 3.96 9.00
C GLN A 83 27.63 4.61 10.32
N ALA A 84 27.37 5.92 10.31
CA ALA A 84 27.12 6.69 11.52
C ALA A 84 25.66 7.09 11.72
N CYS A 85 24.78 6.89 10.74
CA CYS A 85 23.35 7.16 10.82
C CYS A 85 22.69 6.37 11.96
N ASP A 86 21.83 7.05 12.73
CA ASP A 86 20.89 6.37 13.61
C ASP A 86 19.68 5.87 12.80
N PRO A 87 18.87 4.94 13.34
CA PRO A 87 17.69 4.43 12.63
C PRO A 87 16.75 5.52 12.12
N ARG A 88 16.56 6.59 12.91
CA ARG A 88 15.67 7.71 12.55
C ARG A 88 16.18 8.47 11.34
N THR A 89 17.47 8.81 11.29
CA THR A 89 18.09 9.48 10.13
C THR A 89 18.03 8.57 8.90
N LEU A 90 18.34 7.28 9.06
CA LEU A 90 18.32 6.31 7.97
C LEU A 90 16.94 6.15 7.35
N ILE A 91 15.89 6.01 8.17
CA ILE A 91 14.49 5.98 7.70
C ILE A 91 14.13 7.29 7.01
N GLY A 92 14.58 8.43 7.55
CA GLY A 92 14.37 9.74 6.93
C GLY A 92 14.98 9.86 5.54
N LEU A 93 16.22 9.40 5.37
CA LEU A 93 16.87 9.33 4.07
C LEU A 93 16.13 8.36 3.13
N ALA A 94 15.68 7.20 3.61
CA ALA A 94 14.90 6.25 2.80
C ALA A 94 13.55 6.83 2.35
N ARG A 95 13.01 7.78 3.11
CA ARG A 95 11.78 8.50 2.78
C ARG A 95 12.04 9.86 2.12
N SER A 96 13.23 10.11 1.60
CA SER A 96 13.53 11.33 0.85
C SER A 96 13.70 11.01 -0.63
N LYS A 97 13.00 11.75 -1.49
CA LYS A 97 12.86 11.42 -2.92
C LYS A 97 14.19 11.37 -3.68
N GLU A 98 15.06 12.34 -3.41
CA GLU A 98 16.34 12.51 -4.12
C GLU A 98 17.50 11.75 -3.44
N SER A 99 17.21 11.00 -2.37
CA SER A 99 18.21 10.29 -1.56
C SER A 99 19.03 9.30 -2.37
N ASP A 100 20.36 9.36 -2.24
CA ASP A 100 21.30 8.46 -2.91
C ASP A 100 21.33 7.06 -2.24
N LEU A 101 21.43 5.98 -3.03
CA LEU A 101 21.47 4.62 -2.47
C LEU A 101 22.75 4.32 -1.69
N ARG A 102 23.83 5.10 -1.90
CA ARG A 102 25.10 4.98 -1.16
C ARG A 102 24.96 5.33 0.33
N PHE A 103 23.86 5.95 0.76
CA PHE A 103 23.53 6.14 2.18
C PHE A 103 23.15 4.84 2.90
N PHE A 104 22.85 3.78 2.17
CA PHE A 104 22.35 2.53 2.74
C PHE A 104 23.42 1.45 2.65
N LEU A 105 23.88 0.98 3.81
CA LEU A 105 24.80 -0.15 3.85
C LEU A 105 24.13 -1.42 3.31
N PRO A 106 24.89 -2.32 2.66
CA PRO A 106 24.35 -3.62 2.28
C PRO A 106 23.83 -4.34 3.53
N PRO A 107 22.72 -5.10 3.44
CA PRO A 107 22.20 -5.78 4.61
C PRO A 107 23.25 -6.78 5.17
N PRO A 108 23.24 -7.06 6.49
CA PRO A 108 24.19 -7.97 7.12
C PRO A 108 24.27 -9.33 6.42
N ARG A 109 25.41 -10.01 6.60
CA ARG A 109 25.55 -11.39 6.16
C ARG A 109 24.53 -12.26 6.89
N LEU A 110 23.76 -13.02 6.13
CA LEU A 110 22.79 -13.95 6.67
C LEU A 110 23.55 -15.17 7.25
N PRO A 111 23.04 -15.81 8.31
CA PRO A 111 23.55 -17.11 8.75
C PRO A 111 23.59 -18.10 7.57
N SER A 112 24.46 -19.11 7.62
CA SER A 112 24.39 -20.22 6.65
C SER A 112 23.11 -21.02 6.89
N LEU A 113 22.56 -21.61 5.83
CA LEU A 113 21.61 -22.71 5.99
C LEU A 113 22.32 -23.84 6.72
N THR A 114 21.64 -24.52 7.64
CA THR A 114 22.05 -25.84 8.09
C THR A 114 21.99 -26.78 6.89
N GLU A 115 23.05 -27.56 6.66
CA GLU A 115 23.21 -28.38 5.43
C GLU A 115 22.02 -29.34 5.19
N ASP A 116 21.24 -29.64 6.23
CA ASP A 116 20.12 -30.56 6.22
C ASP A 116 18.75 -29.93 5.83
N TYR A 117 18.62 -28.60 5.75
CA TYR A 117 17.31 -27.94 5.58
C TYR A 117 17.22 -27.06 4.32
N SER A 118 16.12 -27.23 3.57
CA SER A 118 15.75 -26.33 2.48
C SER A 118 15.08 -25.06 3.01
N ILE A 119 15.08 -23.98 2.22
CA ILE A 119 14.38 -22.72 2.57
C ILE A 119 12.89 -22.95 2.79
N GLU A 120 12.30 -23.84 2.00
CA GLU A 120 10.91 -24.28 2.14
C GLU A 120 10.66 -24.90 3.52
N GLU A 121 11.59 -25.73 4.01
CA GLU A 121 11.46 -26.36 5.32
C GLU A 121 11.65 -25.36 6.46
N GLU A 122 12.59 -24.41 6.34
CA GLU A 122 12.70 -23.30 7.30
C GLU A 122 11.42 -22.46 7.36
N LEU A 123 10.75 -22.21 6.24
CA LEU A 123 9.45 -21.52 6.19
C LEU A 123 8.34 -22.31 6.90
N ARG A 124 8.27 -23.61 6.67
CA ARG A 124 7.30 -24.49 7.35
C ARG A 124 7.56 -24.54 8.84
N GLN A 125 8.82 -24.66 9.27
CA GLN A 125 9.21 -24.64 10.67
C GLN A 125 8.83 -23.32 11.34
N LEU A 126 9.10 -22.19 10.67
CA LEU A 126 8.68 -20.89 11.14
C LEU A 126 7.16 -20.85 11.35
N LEU A 127 6.38 -21.27 10.35
CA LEU A 127 4.91 -21.32 10.45
C LEU A 127 4.41 -22.24 11.58
N ALA A 128 4.99 -23.43 11.70
CA ALA A 128 4.65 -24.39 12.74
C ALA A 128 4.98 -23.87 14.15
N SER A 129 5.97 -22.97 14.27
CA SER A 129 6.33 -22.32 15.55
C SER A 129 5.36 -21.22 15.98
N LEU A 130 4.48 -20.75 15.09
CA LEU A 130 3.53 -19.68 15.40
C LEU A 130 2.34 -20.24 16.20
N PRO A 131 1.71 -19.41 17.06
CA PRO A 131 0.51 -19.83 17.78
C PRO A 131 -0.58 -20.33 16.83
N GLN A 132 -1.18 -21.48 17.14
CA GLN A 132 -2.25 -22.10 16.34
C GLN A 132 -3.63 -22.00 17.00
N THR A 133 -3.69 -21.55 18.25
CA THR A 133 -4.93 -21.39 19.03
C THR A 133 -5.57 -20.02 18.79
N GLU A 134 -6.89 -19.94 18.86
CA GLU A 134 -7.66 -18.68 18.73
C GLU A 134 -7.53 -17.99 17.36
N LEU A 135 -7.08 -18.72 16.34
CA LEU A 135 -6.98 -18.23 14.98
C LEU A 135 -8.34 -18.23 14.28
N ASP A 136 -8.57 -17.23 13.43
CA ASP A 136 -9.66 -17.26 12.46
C ASP A 136 -9.55 -18.49 11.55
N GLU A 137 -10.71 -19.06 11.21
CA GLU A 137 -10.88 -20.25 10.37
C GLU A 137 -10.04 -20.23 9.09
N CYS A 138 -9.89 -19.05 8.46
CA CYS A 138 -9.11 -18.93 7.25
C CYS A 138 -7.61 -18.93 7.50
N ILE A 139 -7.15 -18.38 8.63
CA ILE A 139 -5.73 -18.46 9.01
C ILE A 139 -5.38 -19.92 9.27
N GLN A 140 -6.22 -20.65 10.01
CA GLN A 140 -6.03 -22.09 10.23
C GLN A 140 -6.01 -22.88 8.92
N TYR A 141 -6.89 -22.55 7.97
CA TYR A 141 -6.92 -23.18 6.65
C TYR A 141 -5.63 -22.95 5.87
N PHE A 142 -5.16 -21.70 5.76
CA PHE A 142 -3.92 -21.39 5.03
C PHE A 142 -2.69 -22.02 5.69
N THR A 143 -2.63 -22.00 7.02
CA THR A 143 -1.53 -22.61 7.77
C THR A 143 -1.55 -24.13 7.62
N SER A 144 -2.72 -24.76 7.71
CA SER A 144 -2.85 -26.20 7.45
C SER A 144 -2.42 -26.54 6.03
N LEU A 145 -2.89 -25.80 5.02
CA LEU A 145 -2.51 -26.03 3.62
C LEU A 145 -1.01 -25.93 3.40
N ALA A 146 -0.35 -24.94 4.02
CA ALA A 146 1.10 -24.76 3.93
C ALA A 146 1.89 -25.89 4.63
N LEU A 147 1.35 -26.45 5.73
CA LEU A 147 2.01 -27.47 6.55
C LEU A 147 1.69 -28.91 6.12
N SER A 148 0.50 -29.18 5.58
CA SER A 148 -0.03 -30.54 5.38
C SER A 148 0.19 -31.11 3.98
N GLU A 149 0.29 -30.26 2.96
CA GLU A 149 0.31 -30.76 1.59
C GLU A 149 1.73 -30.98 1.07
N SER A 150 2.04 -32.24 0.77
CA SER A 150 3.24 -32.59 0.02
C SER A 150 3.20 -31.96 -1.37
N SER A 151 4.37 -31.84 -1.99
CA SER A 151 4.53 -31.37 -3.36
C SER A 151 3.75 -32.20 -4.40
N GLN A 152 3.08 -33.30 -4.04
CA GLN A 152 2.25 -34.09 -4.96
C GLN A 152 0.75 -33.74 -4.89
N SER A 153 0.24 -33.26 -3.74
CA SER A 153 -1.19 -32.94 -3.54
C SER A 153 -1.60 -31.62 -4.21
N LEU A 154 -0.72 -30.62 -4.19
CA LEU A 154 -0.90 -29.34 -4.90
C LEU A 154 -1.05 -29.50 -6.43
N ALA A 155 -0.43 -30.52 -7.03
CA ALA A 155 -0.55 -30.79 -8.46
C ALA A 155 -1.95 -31.33 -8.83
N ALA A 156 -2.58 -32.09 -7.94
CA ALA A 156 -3.93 -32.61 -8.14
C ALA A 156 -5.00 -31.51 -8.06
N GLN A 157 -4.81 -30.49 -7.21
CA GLN A 157 -5.72 -29.33 -7.14
C GLN A 157 -5.63 -28.43 -8.38
N LYS A 158 -4.49 -28.40 -9.10
CA LYS A 158 -4.41 -27.76 -10.43
C LYS A 158 -5.23 -28.47 -11.51
N GLY A 159 -5.60 -29.74 -11.31
CA GLY A 159 -6.37 -30.57 -12.24
C GLY A 159 -7.90 -30.44 -12.13
N GLY A 160 -8.42 -29.48 -11.36
CA GLY A 160 -9.85 -29.29 -11.16
C GLY A 160 -10.59 -28.66 -12.36
N LEU A 161 -11.05 -29.52 -13.28
CA LEU A 161 -12.20 -29.41 -14.19
C LEU A 161 -12.47 -28.05 -14.92
N TRP A 162 -12.30 -28.11 -16.25
CA TRP A 162 -12.77 -27.22 -17.34
C TRP A 162 -11.79 -26.19 -17.93
N CYS A 163 -10.99 -26.67 -18.89
CA CYS A 163 -10.43 -25.87 -19.96
C CYS A 163 -11.50 -25.64 -21.05
N PHE A 164 -11.86 -24.40 -21.36
CA PHE A 164 -12.51 -24.05 -22.62
C PHE A 164 -11.50 -23.30 -23.50
N GLY A 165 -11.10 -23.93 -24.61
CA GLY A 165 -10.44 -23.28 -25.74
C GLY A 165 -9.08 -23.85 -26.14
N GLY A 166 -9.08 -24.93 -26.93
CA GLY A 166 -8.01 -25.31 -27.86
C GLY A 166 -6.87 -26.18 -27.32
N ASN A 167 -6.88 -27.45 -27.73
CA ASN A 167 -5.88 -28.51 -27.51
C ASN A 167 -5.80 -29.09 -26.08
N GLY A 168 -6.80 -29.91 -25.75
CA GLY A 168 -6.81 -30.75 -24.55
C GLY A 168 -5.96 -32.02 -24.71
N LEU A 169 -5.13 -32.26 -23.68
CA LEU A 169 -4.36 -33.48 -23.34
C LEU A 169 -3.15 -33.78 -24.25
N PRO A 170 -1.96 -34.06 -23.68
CA PRO A 170 -1.74 -34.85 -22.46
C PRO A 170 -0.91 -34.10 -21.40
N TYR A 171 -1.50 -33.80 -20.24
CA TYR A 171 -0.73 -33.39 -19.05
C TYR A 171 -1.16 -34.17 -17.80
N ALA A 172 -1.73 -35.37 -17.98
CA ALA A 172 -2.08 -36.27 -16.89
C ALA A 172 -1.01 -37.36 -16.64
N GLU A 173 0.16 -37.27 -17.29
CA GLU A 173 1.21 -38.31 -17.20
C GLU A 173 2.57 -37.83 -16.66
N SER A 174 2.65 -36.69 -15.97
CA SER A 174 3.82 -36.41 -15.12
C SER A 174 3.41 -35.97 -13.73
N PHE A 175 3.37 -36.91 -12.79
CA PHE A 175 3.47 -36.59 -11.35
C PHE A 175 4.90 -36.07 -11.08
N GLY A 176 5.16 -34.84 -11.49
CA GLY A 176 6.35 -34.09 -11.10
C GLY A 176 6.15 -33.48 -9.71
N GLU A 177 7.23 -33.40 -8.93
CA GLU A 177 7.26 -32.62 -7.69
C GLU A 177 6.77 -31.19 -7.97
N VAL A 178 5.85 -30.69 -7.14
CA VAL A 178 5.46 -29.28 -7.19
C VAL A 178 6.71 -28.40 -7.02
N PRO A 179 6.88 -27.38 -7.87
CA PRO A 179 8.01 -26.47 -7.75
C PRO A 179 8.05 -25.82 -6.38
N SER A 180 9.22 -25.82 -5.72
CA SER A 180 9.43 -25.25 -4.38
C SER A 180 8.88 -23.83 -4.22
N ALA A 181 8.98 -23.00 -5.28
CA ALA A 181 8.39 -21.65 -5.35
C ALA A 181 6.87 -21.60 -5.12
N THR A 182 6.14 -22.69 -5.37
CA THR A 182 4.69 -22.80 -5.11
C THR A 182 4.42 -23.01 -3.62
N VAL A 183 5.22 -23.83 -2.95
CA VAL A 183 5.10 -24.06 -1.51
C VAL A 183 5.49 -22.79 -0.74
N GLU A 184 6.59 -22.16 -1.13
CA GLU A 184 7.02 -20.88 -0.56
C GLU A 184 5.91 -19.83 -0.68
N MET A 185 5.19 -19.80 -1.80
CA MET A 185 4.05 -18.90 -1.99
C MET A 185 2.95 -19.12 -0.94
N PHE A 186 2.54 -20.37 -0.72
CA PHE A 186 1.52 -20.68 0.28
C PHE A 186 1.99 -20.40 1.71
N CYS A 187 3.25 -20.70 2.01
CA CYS A 187 3.82 -20.34 3.31
C CYS A 187 3.81 -18.82 3.52
N LEU A 188 4.19 -18.05 2.51
CA LEU A 188 4.15 -16.59 2.56
C LEU A 188 2.72 -16.05 2.68
N GLU A 189 1.72 -16.66 2.01
CA GLU A 189 0.32 -16.27 2.14
C GLU A 189 -0.21 -16.52 3.57
N ALA A 190 0.15 -17.64 4.20
CA ALA A 190 -0.15 -17.90 5.61
C ALA A 190 0.58 -16.91 6.54
N LEU A 191 1.88 -16.66 6.30
CA LEU A 191 2.68 -15.71 7.08
C LEU A 191 2.15 -14.28 7.01
N ILE A 192 1.61 -13.84 5.87
CA ILE A 192 0.94 -12.55 5.76
C ILE A 192 -0.18 -12.47 6.81
N LYS A 193 -1.06 -13.48 6.87
CA LYS A 193 -2.18 -13.50 7.82
C LYS A 193 -1.71 -13.54 9.27
N HIS A 194 -0.68 -14.33 9.57
CA HIS A 194 -0.08 -14.32 10.91
C HIS A 194 0.55 -12.97 11.26
N SER A 195 1.23 -12.32 10.32
CA SER A 195 1.86 -11.01 10.54
C SER A 195 0.88 -9.86 10.76
N GLU A 196 -0.42 -10.05 10.48
CA GLU A 196 -1.45 -9.07 10.87
C GLU A 196 -1.65 -9.00 12.40
N MET A 197 -1.16 -10.00 13.16
CA MET A 197 -1.24 -10.07 14.61
C MET A 197 0.08 -9.65 15.28
N PRO A 198 0.08 -8.66 16.21
CA PRO A 198 1.29 -8.19 16.88
C PRO A 198 2.10 -9.30 17.59
N THR A 199 1.44 -10.15 18.37
CA THR A 199 2.11 -11.23 19.13
C THR A 199 2.78 -12.27 18.22
N HIS A 200 2.23 -12.50 17.04
CA HIS A 200 2.83 -13.38 16.04
C HIS A 200 4.03 -12.72 15.35
N CYS A 201 4.01 -11.39 15.15
CA CYS A 201 5.18 -10.67 14.65
C CYS A 201 6.39 -10.83 15.59
N ASP A 202 6.15 -10.81 16.91
CA ASP A 202 7.19 -11.06 17.91
C ASP A 202 7.80 -12.45 17.75
N GLN A 203 6.95 -13.47 17.58
CA GLN A 203 7.40 -14.84 17.35
C GLN A 203 8.12 -14.97 15.99
N ILE A 204 7.66 -14.30 14.93
CA ILE A 204 8.33 -14.28 13.63
C ILE A 204 9.74 -13.70 13.77
N GLU A 205 9.91 -12.59 14.49
CA GLU A 205 11.22 -11.98 14.72
C GLU A 205 12.12 -12.88 15.57
N ALA A 206 11.61 -13.41 16.69
CA ALA A 206 12.35 -14.27 17.61
C ALA A 206 12.87 -15.56 16.96
N ASN A 207 12.17 -16.08 15.95
CA ASN A 207 12.55 -17.29 15.20
C ASN A 207 13.33 -16.96 13.90
N GLY A 208 13.93 -15.78 13.79
CA GLY A 208 14.80 -15.42 12.65
C GLY A 208 14.05 -15.15 11.35
N GLY A 209 12.75 -14.86 11.41
CA GLY A 209 11.91 -14.61 10.25
C GLY A 209 12.38 -13.43 9.39
N LEU A 210 12.97 -12.38 10.00
CA LEU A 210 13.52 -11.26 9.24
C LEU A 210 14.67 -11.68 8.31
N GLN A 211 15.53 -12.60 8.76
CA GLN A 211 16.67 -13.11 7.99
C GLN A 211 16.21 -14.09 6.92
N LEU A 212 15.26 -14.97 7.25
CA LEU A 212 14.65 -15.90 6.30
C LEU A 212 13.95 -15.17 5.14
N LEU A 213 13.15 -14.16 5.47
CA LEU A 213 12.47 -13.32 4.48
C LEU A 213 13.47 -12.58 3.57
N GLN A 214 14.63 -12.15 4.10
CA GLN A 214 15.67 -11.55 3.25
C GLN A 214 16.31 -12.57 2.32
N ARG A 215 16.53 -13.80 2.78
CA ARG A 215 17.07 -14.87 1.94
C ARG A 215 16.15 -15.13 0.75
N LEU A 216 14.85 -15.28 1.01
CA LEU A 216 13.82 -15.42 -0.02
C LEU A 216 13.75 -14.20 -0.95
N TYR A 217 13.81 -13.00 -0.39
CA TYR A 217 13.78 -11.76 -1.18
C TYR A 217 14.96 -11.70 -2.17
N ARG A 218 16.16 -12.17 -1.77
CA ARG A 218 17.32 -12.23 -2.65
C ARG A 218 17.25 -13.38 -3.66
N LEU A 219 16.70 -14.54 -3.28
CA LEU A 219 16.60 -15.71 -4.15
C LEU A 219 15.56 -15.50 -5.26
N HIS A 220 14.47 -14.80 -4.96
CA HIS A 220 13.33 -14.63 -5.87
C HIS A 220 13.18 -13.21 -6.41
N LYS A 221 14.30 -12.52 -6.70
CA LYS A 221 14.27 -11.14 -7.23
C LYS A 221 13.40 -11.02 -8.48
N ASP A 222 13.38 -12.05 -9.32
CA ASP A 222 12.62 -12.08 -10.57
C ASP A 222 11.17 -12.57 -10.41
N CYS A 223 10.69 -12.79 -9.17
CA CYS A 223 9.32 -13.22 -8.90
C CYS A 223 8.53 -12.13 -8.13
N PRO A 224 7.87 -11.19 -8.85
CA PRO A 224 7.13 -10.08 -8.22
C PRO A 224 6.08 -10.51 -7.19
N LYS A 225 5.50 -11.71 -7.33
CA LYS A 225 4.52 -12.25 -6.39
C LYS A 225 5.14 -12.56 -5.02
N ILE A 226 6.30 -13.22 -5.01
CA ILE A 226 7.05 -13.52 -3.77
C ILE A 226 7.55 -12.22 -3.15
N GLN A 227 8.18 -11.35 -3.96
CA GLN A 227 8.68 -10.03 -3.52
C GLN A 227 7.56 -9.22 -2.83
N ARG A 228 6.37 -9.16 -3.46
CA ARG A 228 5.18 -8.52 -2.91
C ARG A 228 4.79 -9.10 -1.56
N ASN A 229 4.69 -10.42 -1.45
CA ASN A 229 4.23 -11.06 -0.21
C ASN A 229 5.20 -10.84 0.94
N ILE A 230 6.52 -10.90 0.67
CA ILE A 230 7.55 -10.56 1.66
C ILE A 230 7.40 -9.11 2.12
N MET A 231 7.27 -8.17 1.19
CA MET A 231 7.10 -6.75 1.53
C MET A 231 5.81 -6.47 2.33
N ARG A 232 4.75 -7.25 2.12
CA ARG A 232 3.53 -7.18 2.94
C ARG A 232 3.79 -7.59 4.38
N ILE A 233 4.50 -8.70 4.59
CA ILE A 233 4.87 -9.19 5.93
C ILE A 233 5.70 -8.14 6.66
N ILE A 234 6.76 -7.61 6.02
CA ILE A 234 7.60 -6.55 6.60
C ILE A 234 6.78 -5.30 6.93
N GLY A 235 5.86 -4.90 6.03
CA GLY A 235 4.99 -3.75 6.27
C GLY A 235 4.02 -3.94 7.43
N ASN A 236 3.59 -5.18 7.69
CA ASN A 236 2.76 -5.52 8.85
C ASN A 236 3.59 -5.50 10.13
N MET A 237 4.79 -6.12 10.13
CA MET A 237 5.71 -6.07 11.27
C MET A 237 6.08 -4.62 11.64
N ALA A 238 6.24 -3.74 10.63
CA ALA A 238 6.53 -2.31 10.83
C ALA A 238 5.42 -1.52 11.55
N LEU A 239 4.21 -2.05 11.69
CA LEU A 239 3.16 -1.43 12.52
C LEU A 239 3.47 -1.49 14.03
N ASN A 240 4.36 -2.40 14.42
CA ASN A 240 4.80 -2.66 15.78
C ASN A 240 6.08 -1.90 16.07
N GLU A 241 5.99 -0.82 16.86
CA GLU A 241 7.09 0.13 17.08
C GLU A 241 8.30 -0.51 17.78
N HIS A 242 8.08 -1.50 18.65
CA HIS A 242 9.17 -2.24 19.29
C HIS A 242 9.98 -3.10 18.32
N LEU A 243 9.42 -3.48 17.17
CA LEU A 243 10.12 -4.22 16.12
C LEU A 243 10.92 -3.32 15.17
N HIS A 244 10.83 -1.99 15.28
CA HIS A 244 11.53 -1.07 14.37
C HIS A 244 13.06 -1.24 14.43
N SER A 245 13.63 -1.40 15.64
CA SER A 245 15.07 -1.61 15.80
C SER A 245 15.54 -2.94 15.17
N PRO A 246 14.91 -4.11 15.44
CA PRO A 246 15.19 -5.35 14.71
C PRO A 246 15.10 -5.25 13.18
N ILE A 247 14.05 -4.59 12.66
CA ILE A 247 13.87 -4.38 11.22
C ILE A 247 15.02 -3.55 10.63
N VAL A 248 15.42 -2.48 11.31
CA VAL A 248 16.54 -1.63 10.86
C VAL A 248 17.87 -2.40 10.93
N ARG A 249 18.16 -3.05 12.05
CA ARG A 249 19.43 -3.77 12.28
C ARG A 249 19.63 -4.95 11.33
N SER A 250 18.54 -5.60 10.93
CA SER A 250 18.59 -6.66 9.92
C SER A 250 18.82 -6.10 8.51
N GLY A 251 18.78 -4.78 8.28
CA GLY A 251 19.09 -4.16 6.99
C GLY A 251 17.89 -4.04 6.04
N TRP A 252 16.66 -4.23 6.54
CA TRP A 252 15.45 -4.06 5.71
C TRP A 252 15.27 -2.64 5.21
N VAL A 253 15.72 -1.61 5.94
CA VAL A 253 15.62 -0.22 5.48
C VAL A 253 16.39 0.00 4.18
N SER A 254 17.53 -0.65 4.00
CA SER A 254 18.29 -0.59 2.74
C SER A 254 17.52 -1.21 1.58
N LEU A 255 16.93 -2.39 1.78
CA LEU A 255 16.11 -3.07 0.77
C LEU A 255 14.84 -2.27 0.44
N LEU A 256 14.22 -1.66 1.45
CA LEU A 256 13.06 -0.78 1.27
C LEU A 256 13.41 0.50 0.49
N ALA A 257 14.57 1.09 0.76
CA ALA A 257 15.04 2.28 0.04
C ALA A 257 15.32 1.97 -1.45
N GLU A 258 15.87 0.79 -1.75
CA GLU A 258 16.01 0.29 -3.13
C GLU A 258 14.64 0.05 -3.78
N ALA A 259 13.74 -0.67 -3.09
CA ALA A 259 12.39 -0.98 -3.56
C ALA A 259 11.53 0.27 -3.82
N MET A 260 11.73 1.36 -3.07
CA MET A 260 11.09 2.67 -3.33
C MET A 260 11.38 3.22 -4.73
N LYS A 261 12.56 2.90 -5.29
CA LYS A 261 13.01 3.31 -6.62
C LYS A 261 12.63 2.30 -7.72
N SER A 262 11.97 1.20 -7.37
CA SER A 262 11.54 0.18 -8.33
C SER A 262 10.55 0.75 -9.35
N PRO A 263 10.68 0.39 -10.65
CA PRO A 263 9.67 0.73 -11.65
C PRO A 263 8.36 -0.05 -11.42
N HIS A 264 8.39 -1.13 -10.62
CA HIS A 264 7.21 -1.91 -10.29
C HIS A 264 6.41 -1.24 -9.17
N ILE A 265 5.26 -0.66 -9.54
CA ILE A 265 4.43 0.13 -8.63
C ILE A 265 4.00 -0.61 -7.36
N MET A 266 3.74 -1.92 -7.44
CA MET A 266 3.37 -2.73 -6.28
C MET A 266 4.49 -2.78 -5.23
N GLU A 267 5.71 -3.05 -5.69
CA GLU A 267 6.88 -3.13 -4.83
C GLU A 267 7.17 -1.78 -4.17
N ALA A 268 7.26 -0.71 -4.97
CA ALA A 268 7.48 0.64 -4.46
C ALA A 268 6.37 1.09 -3.49
N SER A 269 5.12 0.69 -3.70
CA SER A 269 4.01 1.07 -2.82
C SER A 269 3.99 0.30 -1.50
N HIS A 270 4.37 -0.98 -1.50
CA HIS A 270 4.57 -1.71 -0.24
C HIS A 270 5.79 -1.19 0.52
N ALA A 271 6.88 -0.86 -0.19
CA ALA A 271 8.04 -0.23 0.43
C ALA A 271 7.70 1.12 1.07
N ALA A 272 6.92 1.96 0.38
CA ALA A 272 6.43 3.23 0.89
C ALA A 272 5.60 3.05 2.15
N ARG A 273 4.70 2.06 2.18
CA ARG A 273 3.90 1.72 3.37
C ARG A 273 4.78 1.32 4.54
N SER A 274 5.71 0.39 4.33
CA SER A 274 6.62 -0.11 5.37
C SER A 274 7.46 1.03 5.96
N LEU A 275 8.06 1.86 5.10
CA LEU A 275 8.84 3.02 5.55
C LEU A 275 7.99 4.05 6.27
N ALA A 276 6.77 4.33 5.81
CA ALA A 276 5.85 5.24 6.51
C ALA A 276 5.50 4.71 7.90
N ASN A 277 5.28 3.40 8.06
CA ASN A 277 5.04 2.78 9.36
C ASN A 277 6.28 2.84 10.28
N LEU A 278 7.49 2.70 9.73
CA LEU A 278 8.75 2.87 10.47
C LEU A 278 9.00 4.34 10.89
N ASP A 279 8.49 5.30 10.13
CA ASP A 279 8.78 6.73 10.34
C ASP A 279 7.90 7.40 11.39
N ARG A 280 8.21 7.18 12.67
CA ARG A 280 7.53 7.85 13.79
C ARG A 280 7.97 9.30 14.03
N ASP A 281 8.92 9.82 13.24
CA ASP A 281 9.36 11.23 13.34
C ASP A 281 8.43 12.17 12.54
N THR A 282 7.82 11.67 11.46
CA THR A 282 6.89 12.44 10.62
C THR A 282 5.48 11.87 10.51
N VAL A 283 5.29 10.57 10.73
CA VAL A 283 4.00 9.89 10.57
C VAL A 283 3.50 9.41 11.93
N ARG A 284 2.25 9.73 12.24
CA ARG A 284 1.55 9.20 13.45
C ARG A 284 0.57 8.10 13.07
N GLU A 285 0.03 8.21 11.87
CA GLU A 285 -0.89 7.28 11.24
C GLU A 285 -0.26 5.89 11.10
N LYS A 286 -1.13 4.87 11.05
CA LYS A 286 -0.75 3.47 10.86
C LYS A 286 -1.42 2.93 9.61
N TYR A 287 -0.60 2.58 8.62
CA TYR A 287 -1.08 2.08 7.33
C TYR A 287 -1.08 0.56 7.34
N GLN A 288 -2.26 -0.02 7.64
CA GLN A 288 -2.47 -1.47 7.65
C GLN A 288 -2.40 -2.08 6.24
N ASP A 289 -2.28 -3.41 6.16
CA ASP A 289 -2.27 -4.11 4.87
C ASP A 289 -3.51 -3.78 4.03
N GLY A 290 -3.29 -3.54 2.73
CA GLY A 290 -4.31 -3.06 1.80
C GLY A 290 -4.51 -1.54 1.79
N VAL A 291 -3.95 -0.77 2.72
CA VAL A 291 -3.98 0.71 2.67
C VAL A 291 -2.71 1.24 2.00
N TYR A 292 -2.84 1.71 0.76
CA TYR A 292 -1.72 2.26 -0.01
C TYR A 292 -1.72 3.77 0.01
N VAL A 293 -0.63 4.36 0.48
CA VAL A 293 -0.37 5.80 0.34
C VAL A 293 0.23 6.04 -1.05
N LEU A 294 -0.58 6.61 -1.94
CA LEU A 294 -0.16 6.94 -3.31
C LEU A 294 0.57 8.28 -3.34
N HIS A 295 0.16 9.23 -2.50
CA HIS A 295 0.80 10.53 -2.37
C HIS A 295 0.53 11.13 -0.96
N PRO A 296 1.53 11.77 -0.31
CA PRO A 296 2.95 11.70 -0.61
C PRO A 296 3.57 10.36 -0.17
N GLN A 297 4.40 9.75 -1.01
CA GLN A 297 5.16 8.54 -0.61
C GLN A 297 6.39 8.90 0.23
N TYR A 298 7.03 10.02 -0.11
CA TYR A 298 8.19 10.59 0.57
C TYR A 298 7.78 11.60 1.65
N ARG A 299 8.71 11.97 2.53
CA ARG A 299 8.54 13.12 3.44
C ARG A 299 8.33 14.38 2.61
N THR A 300 7.44 15.24 3.08
CA THR A 300 7.19 16.54 2.45
C THR A 300 7.07 17.60 3.54
N SER A 301 7.59 18.80 3.25
CA SER A 301 7.38 20.00 4.05
C SER A 301 6.06 20.70 3.72
N GLN A 302 5.46 20.36 2.57
CA GLN A 302 4.17 20.93 2.18
C GLN A 302 3.05 20.38 3.07
N PRO A 303 2.18 21.25 3.60
CA PRO A 303 1.07 20.80 4.42
C PRO A 303 0.06 20.01 3.59
N ILE A 304 -0.34 18.85 4.11
CA ILE A 304 -1.45 18.07 3.56
C ILE A 304 -2.75 18.68 4.06
N LYS A 305 -3.55 19.18 3.12
CA LYS A 305 -4.79 19.93 3.39
C LYS A 305 -6.05 19.06 3.32
N ALA A 306 -6.06 18.04 2.47
CA ALA A 306 -7.23 17.17 2.28
C ALA A 306 -6.84 15.75 1.84
N ASP A 307 -7.76 14.80 2.02
CA ASP A 307 -7.62 13.41 1.59
C ASP A 307 -8.47 13.11 0.34
N VAL A 308 -7.96 12.27 -0.57
CA VAL A 308 -8.76 11.65 -1.63
C VAL A 308 -8.59 10.14 -1.58
N LEU A 309 -9.70 9.43 -1.41
CA LEU A 309 -9.73 8.00 -1.14
C LEU A 309 -10.26 7.24 -2.34
N PHE A 310 -9.52 6.24 -2.80
CA PHE A 310 -9.82 5.45 -3.97
C PHE A 310 -10.22 4.02 -3.59
N ILE A 311 -11.50 3.67 -3.75
CA ILE A 311 -12.10 2.38 -3.37
C ILE A 311 -12.55 1.61 -4.61
N HIS A 312 -11.82 0.55 -4.97
CA HIS A 312 -12.10 -0.22 -6.19
C HIS A 312 -13.35 -1.11 -6.05
N GLY A 313 -13.82 -1.69 -7.16
CA GLY A 313 -14.93 -2.66 -7.18
C GLY A 313 -14.50 -4.12 -7.21
N LEU A 314 -15.44 -5.02 -7.53
CA LEU A 314 -15.17 -6.46 -7.66
C LEU A 314 -14.14 -6.77 -8.75
N MET A 315 -13.29 -7.78 -8.55
CA MET A 315 -12.13 -8.11 -9.40
C MET A 315 -11.14 -6.96 -9.63
N GLY A 316 -11.30 -5.85 -8.89
CA GLY A 316 -10.42 -4.70 -8.89
C GLY A 316 -9.22 -4.91 -7.98
N ALA A 317 -8.31 -3.96 -8.04
CA ALA A 317 -7.21 -3.76 -7.11
C ALA A 317 -6.74 -2.31 -7.26
N ALA A 318 -6.02 -1.77 -6.26
CA ALA A 318 -5.56 -0.37 -6.27
C ALA A 318 -4.90 0.03 -7.61
N PHE A 319 -4.00 -0.80 -8.14
CA PHE A 319 -3.27 -0.51 -9.39
C PHE A 319 -3.86 -1.17 -10.63
N LYS A 320 -4.93 -1.96 -10.48
CA LYS A 320 -5.68 -2.53 -11.60
C LYS A 320 -6.84 -1.62 -12.01
N THR A 321 -7.52 -1.03 -11.04
CA THR A 321 -8.69 -0.17 -11.28
C THR A 321 -8.24 1.24 -11.66
N TRP A 322 -7.30 1.82 -10.91
CA TRP A 322 -6.91 3.22 -11.03
C TRP A 322 -5.69 3.44 -11.93
N ARG A 323 -5.67 2.80 -13.10
CA ARG A 323 -4.57 2.89 -14.08
C ARG A 323 -5.01 3.57 -15.37
N GLN A 324 -4.07 3.99 -16.22
CA GLN A 324 -4.39 4.45 -17.56
C GLN A 324 -4.99 3.31 -18.40
N GLN A 325 -5.87 3.64 -19.35
CA GLN A 325 -6.44 2.64 -20.24
C GLN A 325 -5.33 1.96 -21.06
N ASP A 326 -5.40 0.64 -21.16
CA ASP A 326 -4.46 -0.12 -21.99
C ASP A 326 -4.65 0.31 -23.46
N ALA A 327 -3.55 0.51 -24.18
CA ALA A 327 -3.59 0.82 -25.61
C ALA A 327 -4.26 -0.35 -26.37
N GLU A 328 -5.11 -0.03 -27.35
CA GLU A 328 -5.58 -1.05 -28.28
C GLU A 328 -4.35 -1.57 -29.04
N GLN A 329 -4.15 -2.89 -29.08
CA GLN A 329 -3.05 -3.52 -29.82
C GLN A 329 -3.22 -3.24 -31.32
N GLN A 330 -2.78 -2.06 -31.77
CA GLN A 330 -2.38 -1.88 -33.15
C GLN A 330 -1.09 -2.67 -33.31
N GLY A 331 -0.97 -3.41 -34.43
CA GLY A 331 0.12 -4.36 -34.68
C GLY A 331 1.52 -3.76 -34.50
N PRO A 332 2.58 -4.59 -34.55
CA PRO A 332 3.94 -4.15 -34.27
C PRO A 332 4.29 -2.99 -35.21
N THR A 333 4.32 -1.79 -34.66
CA THR A 333 4.83 -0.60 -35.32
C THR A 333 6.06 -0.17 -34.55
N ASP A 334 7.15 0.08 -35.27
CA ASP A 334 8.49 0.35 -34.73
C ASP A 334 8.62 1.68 -33.96
N GLN A 335 7.50 2.24 -33.46
CA GLN A 335 7.44 3.52 -32.73
C GLN A 335 7.19 3.35 -31.22
N ALA A 336 7.51 2.18 -30.65
CA ALA A 336 7.25 1.85 -29.24
C ALA A 336 8.08 2.62 -28.18
N SER A 337 8.83 3.68 -28.53
CA SER A 337 9.83 4.25 -27.61
C SER A 337 9.44 5.55 -26.88
N GLU A 338 8.52 6.37 -27.40
CA GLU A 338 8.14 7.64 -26.73
C GLU A 338 6.81 7.57 -25.97
N ASP A 339 5.83 6.80 -26.45
CA ASP A 339 4.50 6.72 -25.82
C ASP A 339 4.46 5.79 -24.60
N GLU A 340 5.28 4.73 -24.55
CA GLU A 340 5.44 3.91 -23.34
C GLU A 340 6.01 4.71 -22.17
N ALA A 341 6.88 5.70 -22.43
CA ALA A 341 7.44 6.58 -21.41
C ALA A 341 6.40 7.55 -20.80
N ARG A 342 5.28 7.80 -21.51
CA ARG A 342 4.17 8.65 -21.03
C ARG A 342 3.06 7.86 -20.34
N HIS A 343 3.05 6.54 -20.47
CA HIS A 343 2.02 5.70 -19.86
C HIS A 343 2.15 5.64 -18.33
N THR A 344 1.03 5.80 -17.62
CA THR A 344 1.00 5.67 -16.16
C THR A 344 0.30 4.40 -15.69
N THR A 345 0.98 3.66 -14.83
CA THR A 345 0.42 2.48 -14.14
C THR A 345 -0.56 2.84 -13.03
N CYS A 346 -0.61 4.11 -12.61
CA CYS A 346 -1.57 4.60 -11.60
C CYS A 346 -1.76 6.11 -11.71
N TRP A 347 -2.84 6.54 -12.36
CA TRP A 347 -3.10 7.96 -12.60
C TRP A 347 -3.34 8.79 -11.33
N PRO A 348 -3.89 8.27 -10.21
CA PRO A 348 -3.96 9.06 -8.98
C PRO A 348 -2.57 9.34 -8.39
N LYS A 349 -1.66 8.35 -8.47
CA LYS A 349 -0.28 8.49 -7.99
C LYS A 349 0.55 9.46 -8.83
N THR A 350 0.25 9.59 -10.12
CA THR A 350 1.04 10.41 -11.05
C THR A 350 0.37 11.73 -11.38
N TRP A 351 -0.75 11.70 -12.10
CA TRP A 351 -1.40 12.89 -12.62
C TRP A 351 -2.06 13.70 -11.49
N LEU A 352 -2.88 13.05 -10.64
CA LEU A 352 -3.59 13.76 -9.56
C LEU A 352 -2.63 14.29 -8.48
N ALA A 353 -1.63 13.49 -8.08
CA ALA A 353 -0.60 13.93 -7.14
C ALA A 353 0.15 15.17 -7.64
N ARG A 354 0.46 15.24 -8.94
CA ARG A 354 1.11 16.42 -9.55
C ARG A 354 0.17 17.62 -9.63
N ASP A 355 -1.08 17.40 -9.99
CA ASP A 355 -2.04 18.48 -10.23
C ASP A 355 -2.60 19.08 -8.93
N CYS A 356 -2.52 18.33 -7.83
CA CYS A 356 -2.97 18.71 -6.50
C CYS A 356 -2.00 18.21 -5.41
N PRO A 357 -0.79 18.80 -5.27
CA PRO A 357 0.27 18.30 -4.40
C PRO A 357 -0.04 18.40 -2.90
N ALA A 358 -0.99 19.27 -2.51
CA ALA A 358 -1.45 19.41 -1.12
C ALA A 358 -2.42 18.29 -0.67
N LEU A 359 -2.76 17.35 -1.55
CA LEU A 359 -3.59 16.20 -1.20
C LEU A 359 -2.78 15.08 -0.57
N ARG A 360 -3.42 14.29 0.28
CA ARG A 360 -3.01 12.92 0.55
C ARG A 360 -3.94 11.98 -0.20
N ILE A 361 -3.36 11.13 -1.04
CA ILE A 361 -4.09 10.22 -1.91
C ILE A 361 -3.88 8.81 -1.37
N ILE A 362 -4.97 8.15 -1.01
CA ILE A 362 -4.96 6.78 -0.48
C ILE A 362 -5.80 5.90 -1.40
N SER A 363 -5.29 4.72 -1.73
CA SER A 363 -6.11 3.67 -2.34
C SER A 363 -6.21 2.48 -1.39
N VAL A 364 -7.39 1.87 -1.35
CA VAL A 364 -7.67 0.73 -0.48
C VAL A 364 -7.86 -0.50 -1.34
N GLU A 365 -7.16 -1.57 -0.99
CA GLU A 365 -7.34 -2.91 -1.53
C GLU A 365 -7.98 -3.83 -0.50
N TYR A 366 -8.93 -4.62 -0.98
CA TYR A 366 -9.61 -5.64 -0.21
C TYR A 366 -9.93 -6.84 -1.12
N ASP A 367 -10.03 -8.03 -0.52
CA ASP A 367 -10.09 -9.29 -1.27
C ASP A 367 -11.41 -9.48 -2.02
N THR A 368 -11.51 -9.03 -3.28
CA THR A 368 -12.76 -9.05 -4.07
C THR A 368 -12.94 -10.25 -5.01
N SER A 369 -12.29 -11.39 -4.74
CA SER A 369 -12.15 -12.44 -5.77
C SER A 369 -13.49 -12.99 -6.29
N LEU A 370 -13.58 -13.11 -7.62
CA LEU A 370 -14.71 -13.69 -8.36
C LEU A 370 -14.39 -15.08 -8.96
N SER A 371 -13.24 -15.70 -8.67
CA SER A 371 -12.84 -17.00 -9.27
C SER A 371 -11.87 -17.80 -8.38
N ASP A 372 -12.04 -19.13 -8.35
CA ASP A 372 -11.43 -20.17 -7.46
C ASP A 372 -9.90 -20.41 -7.60
N TRP A 373 -9.13 -19.58 -8.32
CA TRP A 373 -7.73 -19.90 -8.65
C TRP A 373 -6.69 -19.50 -7.60
N ARG A 374 -7.10 -18.71 -6.60
CA ARG A 374 -6.32 -18.51 -5.36
C ARG A 374 -6.64 -19.70 -4.46
N ALA A 375 -5.70 -20.22 -3.67
CA ALA A 375 -6.10 -21.07 -2.54
C ALA A 375 -7.10 -20.25 -1.71
N ARG A 376 -8.38 -20.58 -1.82
CA ARG A 376 -9.44 -19.84 -1.13
C ARG A 376 -9.65 -20.57 0.16
N CYS A 377 -9.68 -19.83 1.27
CA CYS A 377 -10.38 -20.31 2.43
C CYS A 377 -11.84 -20.56 2.03
N PRO A 378 -12.31 -21.83 1.99
CA PRO A 378 -13.68 -22.14 1.54
C PRO A 378 -14.75 -21.53 2.44
N MET A 379 -14.35 -21.13 3.64
CA MET A 379 -15.18 -20.53 4.69
C MET A 379 -15.27 -19.00 4.57
N GLU A 380 -14.49 -18.34 3.69
CA GLU A 380 -14.47 -16.88 3.58
C GLU A 380 -15.71 -16.33 2.87
N ARG A 381 -16.77 -16.03 3.64
CA ARG A 381 -17.99 -15.36 3.19
C ARG A 381 -18.17 -14.02 3.88
N LYS A 382 -17.46 -13.00 3.40
CA LYS A 382 -17.55 -11.64 3.94
C LYS A 382 -18.68 -10.85 3.26
N SER A 383 -19.62 -10.33 4.03
CA SER A 383 -20.68 -9.43 3.54
C SER A 383 -20.14 -8.01 3.29
N ILE A 384 -20.89 -7.21 2.52
CA ILE A 384 -20.62 -5.77 2.33
C ILE A 384 -20.49 -5.07 3.69
N ALA A 385 -21.32 -5.41 4.68
CA ALA A 385 -21.28 -4.83 6.01
C ALA A 385 -19.99 -5.15 6.78
N PHE A 386 -19.53 -6.41 6.73
CA PHE A 386 -18.27 -6.81 7.37
C PHE A 386 -17.10 -6.04 6.76
N ARG A 387 -17.01 -6.03 5.41
CA ARG A 387 -15.93 -5.36 4.70
C ARG A 387 -15.91 -3.86 4.93
N SER A 388 -17.08 -3.23 4.91
CA SER A 388 -17.20 -1.80 5.20
C SER A 388 -16.65 -1.47 6.59
N ASN A 389 -16.99 -2.27 7.61
CA ASN A 389 -16.45 -2.07 8.96
C ASN A 389 -14.94 -2.31 9.04
N GLU A 390 -14.41 -3.32 8.34
CA GLU A 390 -12.98 -3.57 8.25
C GLU A 390 -12.23 -2.39 7.60
N LEU A 391 -12.70 -1.93 6.45
CA LEU A 391 -12.11 -0.82 5.72
C LEU A 391 -12.20 0.49 6.50
N LEU A 392 -13.33 0.76 7.14
CA LEU A 392 -13.50 1.95 7.97
C LEU A 392 -12.50 1.97 9.14
N ARG A 393 -12.29 0.83 9.82
CA ARG A 393 -11.27 0.72 10.88
C ARG A 393 -9.85 0.98 10.34
N LYS A 394 -9.50 0.37 9.21
CA LYS A 394 -8.22 0.55 8.52
C LYS A 394 -7.98 2.03 8.15
N LEU A 395 -8.99 2.69 7.59
CA LEU A 395 -8.93 4.09 7.19
C LEU A 395 -8.79 5.03 8.39
N ARG A 396 -9.54 4.80 9.48
CA ARG A 396 -9.38 5.59 10.71
C ARG A 396 -8.00 5.44 11.34
N ALA A 397 -7.43 4.22 11.35
CA ALA A 397 -6.04 4.02 11.79
C ALA A 397 -5.02 4.78 10.93
N ALA A 398 -5.34 4.98 9.64
CA ALA A 398 -4.60 5.83 8.73
C ALA A 398 -4.90 7.34 8.87
N GLY A 399 -5.65 7.76 9.90
CA GLY A 399 -5.99 9.17 10.16
C GLY A 399 -6.99 9.77 9.17
N VAL A 400 -7.75 8.94 8.45
CA VAL A 400 -8.76 9.41 7.48
C VAL A 400 -9.96 9.96 8.22
N GLY A 401 -10.38 11.17 7.89
CA GLY A 401 -11.44 11.90 8.59
C GLY A 401 -10.92 12.99 9.52
N ASP A 402 -9.61 13.12 9.67
CA ASP A 402 -9.00 14.22 10.45
C ASP A 402 -8.78 15.49 9.59
N ARG A 403 -9.00 15.38 8.28
CA ARG A 403 -8.95 16.44 7.28
C ARG A 403 -10.15 16.33 6.34
N PRO A 404 -10.54 17.41 5.64
CA PRO A 404 -11.50 17.35 4.54
C PRO A 404 -11.17 16.21 3.57
N LEU A 405 -12.16 15.44 3.14
CA LEU A 405 -11.94 14.29 2.27
C LEU A 405 -12.98 14.12 1.16
N ILE A 406 -12.52 13.52 0.05
CA ILE A 406 -13.36 13.07 -1.05
C ILE A 406 -13.22 11.57 -1.23
N TRP A 407 -14.37 10.89 -1.42
CA TRP A 407 -14.43 9.48 -1.77
C TRP A 407 -14.52 9.33 -3.28
N VAL A 408 -13.68 8.49 -3.87
CA VAL A 408 -13.73 8.11 -5.28
C VAL A 408 -13.86 6.60 -5.33
N SER A 409 -14.94 6.11 -5.92
CA SER A 409 -15.27 4.68 -5.84
C SER A 409 -15.79 4.14 -7.15
N HIS A 410 -15.56 2.85 -7.38
CA HIS A 410 -15.98 2.15 -8.59
C HIS A 410 -16.82 0.93 -8.25
N SER A 411 -17.94 0.73 -8.95
CA SER A 411 -18.76 -0.48 -8.85
C SER A 411 -19.12 -0.80 -7.38
N MET A 412 -18.95 -2.05 -6.92
CA MET A 412 -19.21 -2.45 -5.54
C MET A 412 -18.50 -1.57 -4.49
N GLY A 413 -17.36 -0.96 -4.83
CA GLY A 413 -16.65 -0.04 -3.94
C GLY A 413 -17.50 1.14 -3.47
N GLY A 414 -18.42 1.64 -4.31
CA GLY A 414 -19.33 2.72 -3.92
C GLY A 414 -20.38 2.29 -2.91
N LEU A 415 -20.82 1.03 -2.96
CA LEU A 415 -21.73 0.48 -1.95
C LEU A 415 -21.03 0.30 -0.60
N LEU A 416 -19.75 -0.08 -0.61
CA LEU A 416 -18.93 -0.07 0.60
C LEU A 416 -18.77 1.35 1.16
N VAL A 417 -18.56 2.37 0.32
CA VAL A 417 -18.50 3.77 0.78
C VAL A 417 -19.80 4.19 1.45
N LYS A 418 -20.96 3.93 0.84
CA LYS A 418 -22.27 4.22 1.47
C LYS A 418 -22.39 3.55 2.83
N LYS A 419 -22.08 2.25 2.89
CA LYS A 419 -22.20 1.47 4.12
C LYS A 419 -21.21 1.95 5.18
N MET A 420 -19.98 2.31 4.81
CA MET A 420 -19.00 2.91 5.73
C MET A 420 -19.50 4.22 6.33
N LEU A 421 -20.08 5.11 5.52
CA LEU A 421 -20.61 6.39 6.00
C LEU A 421 -21.80 6.18 6.95
N LEU A 422 -22.71 5.25 6.64
CA LEU A 422 -23.83 4.91 7.53
C LEU A 422 -23.37 4.25 8.84
N GLU A 423 -22.35 3.41 8.82
CA GLU A 423 -21.82 2.80 10.04
C GLU A 423 -21.01 3.82 10.87
N ALA A 424 -20.32 4.76 10.22
CA ALA A 424 -19.65 5.87 10.88
C ALA A 424 -20.65 6.84 11.51
N SER A 425 -21.78 7.14 10.87
CA SER A 425 -22.77 8.07 11.42
C SER A 425 -23.46 7.57 12.70
N LYS A 426 -23.42 6.26 12.96
CA LYS A 426 -23.93 5.64 14.18
C LYS A 426 -22.95 5.73 15.36
N LYS A 427 -21.72 6.16 15.13
CA LYS A 427 -20.60 6.10 16.08
C LYS A 427 -20.07 7.51 16.35
N PRO A 428 -20.29 8.10 17.54
CA PRO A 428 -19.85 9.46 17.86
C PRO A 428 -18.35 9.70 17.60
N GLU A 429 -17.51 8.69 17.85
CA GLU A 429 -16.06 8.74 17.61
C GLU A 429 -15.69 8.84 16.12
N MET A 430 -16.62 8.57 15.21
CA MET A 430 -16.44 8.64 13.75
C MET A 430 -17.09 9.88 13.12
N ASN A 431 -17.65 10.78 13.93
CA ASN A 431 -18.30 12.01 13.44
C ASN A 431 -17.37 12.85 12.57
N THR A 432 -16.06 12.82 12.83
CA THR A 432 -15.06 13.54 12.04
C THR A 432 -15.01 13.06 10.59
N VAL A 433 -15.18 11.76 10.33
CA VAL A 433 -15.28 11.20 8.96
C VAL A 433 -16.46 11.81 8.21
N ILE A 434 -17.61 11.91 8.90
CA ILE A 434 -18.84 12.43 8.30
C ILE A 434 -18.71 13.94 8.04
N ASN A 435 -18.32 14.69 9.07
CA ASN A 435 -18.24 16.15 9.01
C ASN A 435 -17.18 16.65 8.02
N ASN A 436 -16.11 15.88 7.82
CA ASN A 436 -15.06 16.20 6.86
C ASN A 436 -15.29 15.58 5.47
N THR A 437 -16.33 14.76 5.26
CA THR A 437 -16.67 14.32 3.90
C THR A 437 -17.23 15.50 3.11
N ARG A 438 -16.51 15.91 2.07
CA ARG A 438 -16.87 17.04 1.20
C ARG A 438 -17.52 16.62 -0.10
N GLY A 439 -17.14 15.45 -0.62
CA GLY A 439 -17.75 14.94 -1.84
C GLY A 439 -17.51 13.47 -2.08
N ILE A 440 -18.31 12.92 -3.00
CA ILE A 440 -18.27 11.52 -3.40
C ILE A 440 -18.37 11.43 -4.92
N VAL A 441 -17.44 10.71 -5.54
CA VAL A 441 -17.45 10.35 -6.95
C VAL A 441 -17.75 8.87 -7.09
N PHE A 442 -18.82 8.54 -7.80
CA PHE A 442 -19.26 7.18 -8.10
C PHE A 442 -19.00 6.87 -9.58
N TYR A 443 -18.17 5.87 -9.85
CA TYR A 443 -17.95 5.31 -11.18
C TYR A 443 -18.75 4.01 -11.32
N SER A 444 -19.83 4.05 -12.08
CA SER A 444 -20.68 2.89 -12.41
C SER A 444 -21.03 2.04 -11.20
N VAL A 445 -21.57 2.68 -10.16
CA VAL A 445 -21.95 2.00 -8.94
C VAL A 445 -23.39 1.51 -9.08
N PRO A 446 -23.68 0.22 -8.88
CA PRO A 446 -25.03 -0.30 -9.03
C PRO A 446 -25.88 0.05 -7.80
N HIS A 447 -26.32 1.29 -7.68
CA HIS A 447 -27.09 1.80 -6.54
C HIS A 447 -28.43 1.06 -6.39
N HIS A 448 -29.09 0.73 -7.49
CA HIS A 448 -30.30 -0.10 -7.52
C HIS A 448 -30.01 -1.57 -7.88
N GLY A 449 -28.76 -2.01 -7.71
CA GLY A 449 -28.33 -3.36 -8.01
C GLY A 449 -28.17 -3.63 -9.50
N SER A 450 -27.58 -4.77 -9.81
CA SER A 450 -27.21 -5.11 -11.18
C SER A 450 -28.06 -6.27 -11.69
N HIS A 451 -28.32 -6.30 -13.00
CA HIS A 451 -28.98 -7.44 -13.65
C HIS A 451 -28.12 -8.71 -13.70
N LEU A 452 -27.00 -8.74 -12.97
CA LEU A 452 -26.09 -9.88 -12.92
C LEU A 452 -26.77 -11.18 -12.47
N ALA A 453 -27.84 -11.08 -11.68
CA ALA A 453 -28.63 -12.23 -11.24
C ALA A 453 -29.54 -12.83 -12.33
N GLU A 454 -29.85 -12.07 -13.39
CA GLU A 454 -30.74 -12.49 -14.48
C GLU A 454 -30.01 -13.32 -15.55
N TYR A 455 -28.68 -13.34 -15.53
CA TYR A 455 -27.89 -14.19 -16.42
C TYR A 455 -28.03 -15.67 -16.06
N SER A 456 -27.85 -16.54 -17.06
CA SER A 456 -27.99 -17.98 -16.87
C SER A 456 -27.13 -18.50 -15.71
N VAL A 457 -27.61 -19.54 -15.04
CA VAL A 457 -26.91 -20.15 -13.89
C VAL A 457 -25.46 -20.51 -14.25
N ASN A 458 -25.21 -20.96 -15.48
CA ASN A 458 -23.86 -21.26 -15.97
C ASN A 458 -22.96 -20.02 -16.10
N ILE A 459 -23.50 -18.89 -16.58
CA ILE A 459 -22.78 -17.61 -16.64
C ILE A 459 -22.54 -17.09 -15.21
N ARG A 460 -23.50 -17.26 -14.30
CA ARG A 460 -23.36 -16.86 -12.90
C ARG A 460 -22.31 -17.69 -12.15
N TYR A 461 -22.23 -19.00 -12.36
CA TYR A 461 -21.18 -19.83 -11.77
C TYR A 461 -19.81 -19.56 -12.39
N LEU A 462 -19.73 -19.30 -13.70
CA LEU A 462 -18.49 -18.94 -14.38
C LEU A 462 -17.92 -17.61 -13.90
N LEU A 463 -18.78 -16.64 -13.59
CA LEU A 463 -18.37 -15.27 -13.28
C LEU A 463 -18.43 -14.93 -11.79
N PHE A 464 -19.25 -15.59 -10.96
CA PHE A 464 -19.68 -15.01 -9.66
C PHE A 464 -20.00 -16.03 -8.53
N PRO A 465 -19.00 -16.50 -7.77
CA PRO A 465 -19.20 -17.40 -6.63
C PRO A 465 -19.40 -16.71 -5.26
N SER A 466 -19.19 -15.39 -5.10
CA SER A 466 -19.12 -14.74 -3.76
C SER A 466 -20.45 -14.27 -3.17
N LEU A 467 -20.53 -14.17 -1.84
CA LEU A 467 -21.71 -13.68 -1.10
C LEU A 467 -22.03 -12.22 -1.45
N GLU A 468 -21.02 -11.37 -1.60
CA GLU A 468 -21.22 -9.97 -1.99
C GLU A 468 -21.92 -9.85 -3.33
N VAL A 469 -21.60 -10.68 -4.32
CA VAL A 469 -22.32 -10.65 -5.60
C VAL A 469 -23.79 -11.01 -5.44
N LYS A 470 -24.13 -11.90 -4.50
CA LYS A 470 -25.54 -12.17 -4.18
C LYS A 470 -26.22 -10.93 -3.59
N GLU A 471 -25.53 -10.18 -2.73
CA GLU A 471 -26.03 -8.91 -2.15
C GLU A 471 -26.20 -7.81 -3.22
N LEU A 472 -25.51 -7.90 -4.36
CA LEU A 472 -25.58 -6.97 -5.51
C LEU A 472 -26.74 -7.24 -6.49
N SER A 473 -27.59 -8.24 -6.23
CA SER A 473 -28.76 -8.54 -7.07
C SER A 473 -29.73 -7.36 -7.11
N LYS A 474 -30.30 -7.06 -8.30
CA LYS A 474 -31.23 -5.94 -8.55
C LYS A 474 -32.37 -5.81 -7.52
N ASP A 475 -32.88 -6.93 -7.01
CA ASP A 475 -33.97 -6.97 -6.02
C ASP A 475 -33.53 -7.40 -4.61
N SER A 476 -32.25 -7.27 -4.29
CA SER A 476 -31.72 -7.57 -2.95
C SER A 476 -32.35 -6.64 -1.90
N PRO A 477 -33.08 -7.15 -0.89
CA PRO A 477 -33.66 -6.31 0.16
C PRO A 477 -32.59 -5.51 0.90
N ALA A 478 -31.41 -6.11 1.13
CA ALA A 478 -30.30 -5.46 1.80
C ALA A 478 -29.75 -4.26 1.01
N LEU A 479 -29.73 -4.34 -0.33
CA LEU A 479 -29.26 -3.25 -1.17
C LEU A 479 -30.27 -2.10 -1.23
N LYS A 480 -31.56 -2.42 -1.30
CA LYS A 480 -32.63 -1.42 -1.22
C LYS A 480 -32.58 -0.67 0.11
N THR A 481 -32.48 -1.39 1.23
CA THR A 481 -32.30 -0.76 2.54
C THR A 481 -31.06 0.12 2.61
N LEU A 482 -29.92 -0.36 2.07
CA LEU A 482 -28.70 0.44 2.02
C LEU A 482 -28.88 1.75 1.23
N GLN A 483 -29.62 1.69 0.12
CA GLN A 483 -29.92 2.86 -0.71
C GLN A 483 -30.83 3.84 0.02
N ASP A 484 -31.95 3.36 0.57
CA ASP A 484 -32.93 4.19 1.29
C ASP A 484 -32.28 4.87 2.50
N ASP A 485 -31.53 4.11 3.32
CA ASP A 485 -30.80 4.64 4.48
C ASP A 485 -29.76 5.69 4.08
N PHE A 486 -29.03 5.46 2.98
CA PHE A 486 -28.02 6.39 2.51
C PHE A 486 -28.63 7.70 2.00
N LEU A 487 -29.73 7.63 1.26
CA LEU A 487 -30.44 8.81 0.79
C LEU A 487 -30.99 9.63 1.95
N GLU A 488 -31.55 8.97 2.97
CA GLU A 488 -32.00 9.65 4.18
C GLU A 488 -30.83 10.32 4.90
N PHE A 489 -29.72 9.60 5.08
CA PHE A 489 -28.50 10.15 5.65
C PHE A 489 -27.96 11.35 4.86
N ALA A 490 -28.05 11.32 3.52
CA ALA A 490 -27.49 12.34 2.66
C ALA A 490 -28.28 13.66 2.69
N LYS A 491 -29.59 13.64 2.99
CA LYS A 491 -30.45 14.85 3.04
C LYS A 491 -29.93 15.91 3.99
N ASP A 492 -29.39 15.50 5.13
CA ASP A 492 -28.91 16.39 6.18
C ASP A 492 -27.41 16.70 6.07
N LYS A 493 -26.77 16.39 4.94
CA LYS A 493 -25.32 16.53 4.73
C LYS A 493 -25.02 17.42 3.56
N ASN A 494 -23.98 18.24 3.71
CA ASN A 494 -23.52 19.19 2.70
C ASN A 494 -22.29 18.65 1.96
N PHE A 495 -22.38 17.43 1.42
CA PHE A 495 -21.37 16.89 0.52
C PHE A 495 -21.89 16.87 -0.92
N GLN A 496 -20.99 17.08 -1.89
CA GLN A 496 -21.32 17.03 -3.31
C GLN A 496 -21.24 15.59 -3.84
N VAL A 497 -22.02 15.26 -4.86
CA VAL A 497 -21.98 13.94 -5.50
C VAL A 497 -21.84 14.08 -7.01
N LEU A 498 -20.97 13.25 -7.59
CA LEU A 498 -20.78 13.11 -9.03
C LEU A 498 -20.86 11.64 -9.42
N ASN A 499 -21.74 11.31 -10.37
CA ASN A 499 -21.96 9.96 -10.85
C ASN A 499 -21.52 9.85 -12.31
N PHE A 500 -20.61 8.94 -12.61
CA PHE A 500 -20.32 8.49 -13.97
C PHE A 500 -20.96 7.12 -14.20
N VAL A 501 -21.46 6.86 -15.40
CA VAL A 501 -21.97 5.54 -15.78
C VAL A 501 -21.48 5.12 -17.15
N GLU A 502 -21.16 3.84 -17.30
CA GLU A 502 -20.88 3.24 -18.60
C GLU A 502 -22.09 3.27 -19.53
N THR A 503 -21.85 3.42 -20.82
CA THR A 503 -22.89 3.18 -21.85
C THR A 503 -22.55 1.98 -22.72
N LEU A 504 -21.29 1.52 -22.72
CA LEU A 504 -20.87 0.37 -23.50
C LEU A 504 -20.85 -0.92 -22.65
N PRO A 505 -21.24 -2.06 -23.24
CA PRO A 505 -21.14 -3.34 -22.58
C PRO A 505 -19.68 -3.79 -22.48
N THR A 506 -19.40 -4.57 -21.45
CA THR A 506 -18.12 -5.22 -21.19
C THR A 506 -18.09 -6.59 -21.85
N TYR A 507 -17.00 -6.90 -22.55
CA TYR A 507 -16.78 -8.21 -23.15
C TYR A 507 -15.97 -9.09 -22.18
N ILE A 508 -16.50 -10.27 -21.87
CA ILE A 508 -15.81 -11.29 -21.07
C ILE A 508 -15.52 -12.48 -22.00
N GLY A 509 -14.25 -12.64 -22.37
CA GLY A 509 -13.87 -13.54 -23.46
C GLY A 509 -14.46 -13.10 -24.80
N SER A 510 -14.50 -14.01 -25.78
CA SER A 510 -14.98 -13.72 -27.13
C SER A 510 -16.51 -13.74 -27.29
N MET A 511 -17.23 -14.34 -26.33
CA MET A 511 -18.66 -14.68 -26.52
C MET A 511 -19.62 -13.95 -25.56
N ILE A 512 -19.16 -13.48 -24.39
CA ILE A 512 -20.05 -12.92 -23.37
C ILE A 512 -19.99 -11.40 -23.43
N LYS A 513 -21.13 -10.79 -23.76
CA LYS A 513 -21.34 -9.34 -23.76
C LYS A 513 -22.25 -8.98 -22.60
N LEU A 514 -21.73 -8.22 -21.64
CA LEU A 514 -22.37 -7.93 -20.36
C LEU A 514 -22.44 -6.42 -20.13
N HIS A 515 -23.65 -5.88 -20.02
CA HIS A 515 -23.84 -4.53 -19.50
C HIS A 515 -23.90 -4.64 -17.97
N VAL A 516 -22.82 -4.24 -17.28
CA VAL A 516 -22.64 -4.57 -15.86
C VAL A 516 -23.56 -3.71 -15.00
N VAL A 517 -23.62 -2.41 -15.25
CA VAL A 517 -24.44 -1.44 -14.53
C VAL A 517 -25.21 -0.57 -15.51
N PRO A 518 -26.53 -0.79 -15.70
CA PRO A 518 -27.36 0.10 -16.49
C PRO A 518 -27.45 1.50 -15.89
N VAL A 519 -27.81 2.48 -16.73
CA VAL A 519 -27.96 3.89 -16.34
C VAL A 519 -28.95 4.07 -15.18
N GLU A 520 -30.07 3.35 -15.20
CA GLU A 520 -31.09 3.41 -14.15
C GLU A 520 -30.59 2.87 -12.81
N SER A 521 -29.62 1.94 -12.86
CA SER A 521 -28.98 1.40 -11.66
C SER A 521 -27.93 2.34 -11.09
N ALA A 522 -27.21 3.07 -11.96
CA ALA A 522 -26.18 4.02 -11.56
C ALA A 522 -26.74 5.39 -11.15
N ASP A 523 -27.98 5.71 -11.51
CA ASP A 523 -28.64 6.92 -11.03
C ASP A 523 -28.91 6.81 -9.53
N LEU A 524 -28.26 7.68 -8.75
CA LEU A 524 -28.46 7.74 -7.30
C LEU A 524 -29.68 8.56 -6.91
N GLY A 525 -30.15 9.45 -7.80
CA GLY A 525 -31.13 10.49 -7.50
C GLY A 525 -30.55 11.74 -6.81
N ILE A 526 -29.24 11.80 -6.59
CA ILE A 526 -28.53 12.99 -6.06
C ILE A 526 -27.23 13.25 -6.86
N GLY A 527 -26.93 14.52 -7.10
CA GLY A 527 -25.76 14.94 -7.87
C GLY A 527 -25.92 14.75 -9.39
N ASP A 528 -24.89 15.15 -10.14
CA ASP A 528 -24.89 14.99 -11.60
C ASP A 528 -24.74 13.50 -11.98
N LEU A 529 -25.49 13.05 -12.99
CA LEU A 529 -25.29 11.76 -13.65
C LEU A 529 -24.75 11.99 -15.07
N ILE A 530 -23.57 11.46 -15.33
CA ILE A 530 -22.86 11.64 -16.59
C ILE A 530 -22.63 10.28 -17.26
N PRO A 531 -23.38 9.95 -18.32
CA PRO A 531 -23.09 8.80 -19.17
C PRO A 531 -21.80 9.00 -19.95
N VAL A 532 -20.96 7.95 -20.02
CA VAL A 532 -19.68 8.00 -20.74
C VAL A 532 -19.53 6.78 -21.64
N ASP A 533 -19.08 7.03 -22.88
CA ASP A 533 -18.94 6.03 -23.94
C ASP A 533 -17.74 5.10 -23.76
N VAL A 534 -17.80 4.32 -22.70
CA VAL A 534 -16.80 3.33 -22.28
C VAL A 534 -17.49 2.16 -21.61
N ASN A 535 -16.77 1.03 -21.49
CA ASN A 535 -17.27 -0.13 -20.76
C ASN A 535 -16.93 -0.06 -19.25
N HIS A 536 -17.52 -0.98 -18.48
CA HIS A 536 -17.36 -1.04 -17.01
C HIS A 536 -15.91 -1.16 -16.53
N LEU A 537 -15.04 -1.79 -17.33
CA LEU A 537 -13.62 -1.97 -16.98
C LEU A 537 -12.78 -0.73 -17.27
N ASN A 538 -13.25 0.17 -18.15
CA ASN A 538 -12.52 1.35 -18.60
C ASN A 538 -13.09 2.67 -18.05
N ILE A 539 -14.27 2.66 -17.43
CA ILE A 539 -14.91 3.84 -16.84
C ILE A 539 -14.05 4.57 -15.78
N CYS A 540 -13.12 3.87 -15.13
CA CYS A 540 -12.18 4.42 -14.15
C CYS A 540 -10.72 4.54 -14.69
N LYS A 541 -10.53 4.31 -15.99
CA LYS A 541 -9.21 4.31 -16.66
C LYS A 541 -9.20 5.35 -17.77
N PRO A 542 -8.93 6.62 -17.46
CA PRO A 542 -8.81 7.64 -18.50
C PRO A 542 -7.68 7.27 -19.46
N LYS A 543 -7.89 7.46 -20.78
CA LYS A 543 -6.90 7.17 -21.82
C LYS A 543 -5.63 8.00 -21.70
N GLN A 544 -5.78 9.25 -21.27
CA GLN A 544 -4.74 10.26 -21.14
C GLN A 544 -5.19 11.33 -20.15
N LYS A 545 -4.27 12.22 -19.76
CA LYS A 545 -4.52 13.22 -18.72
C LYS A 545 -5.62 14.22 -19.10
N ASP A 546 -5.73 14.62 -20.35
CA ASP A 546 -6.77 15.52 -20.87
C ASP A 546 -8.10 14.82 -21.18
N ALA A 547 -8.18 13.49 -20.99
CA ALA A 547 -9.44 12.76 -21.19
C ALA A 547 -10.53 13.25 -20.23
N PHE A 548 -11.76 13.29 -20.73
CA PHE A 548 -12.94 13.79 -20.01
C PHE A 548 -13.09 13.22 -18.59
N LEU A 549 -12.97 11.90 -18.43
CA LEU A 549 -13.10 11.22 -17.14
C LEU A 549 -12.12 11.74 -16.08
N TYR A 550 -10.88 12.04 -16.47
CA TYR A 550 -9.91 12.61 -15.53
C TYR A 550 -10.19 14.09 -15.28
N GLN A 551 -10.38 14.88 -16.35
CA GLN A 551 -10.57 16.32 -16.24
C GLN A 551 -11.80 16.67 -15.41
N ARG A 552 -12.93 15.98 -15.62
CA ARG A 552 -14.15 16.21 -14.84
C ARG A 552 -13.98 15.81 -13.37
N THR A 553 -13.28 14.72 -13.08
CA THR A 553 -12.97 14.33 -11.68
C THR A 553 -12.00 15.29 -11.00
N LEU A 554 -10.97 15.75 -11.70
CA LEU A 554 -10.04 16.76 -11.19
C LEU A 554 -10.76 18.08 -10.90
N GLN A 555 -11.64 18.51 -11.82
CA GLN A 555 -12.47 19.69 -11.64
C GLN A 555 -13.35 19.55 -10.40
N PHE A 556 -14.08 18.44 -10.26
CA PHE A 556 -14.91 18.16 -9.09
C PHE A 556 -14.11 18.21 -7.78
N ILE A 557 -12.92 17.59 -7.74
CA ILE A 557 -12.04 17.61 -6.57
C ILE A 557 -11.64 19.05 -6.20
N ARG A 558 -11.24 19.86 -7.19
CA ARG A 558 -10.80 21.23 -6.97
C ARG A 558 -11.94 22.15 -6.52
N GLU A 559 -13.10 22.05 -7.15
CA GLU A 559 -14.29 22.85 -6.80
C GLU A 559 -14.80 22.49 -5.41
N THR A 560 -14.88 21.20 -5.10
CA THR A 560 -15.36 20.69 -3.82
C THR A 560 -14.44 21.06 -2.65
N LEU A 561 -13.12 21.08 -2.90
CA LEU A 561 -12.11 21.42 -1.88
C LEU A 561 -11.58 22.85 -2.00
N ALA A 562 -12.16 23.73 -2.82
CA ALA A 562 -11.59 25.05 -3.12
C ALA A 562 -11.23 25.83 -1.83
N LYS A 563 -12.17 25.91 -0.89
CA LYS A 563 -11.97 26.56 0.42
C LYS A 563 -10.95 25.85 1.31
N ASP A 564 -10.89 24.53 1.23
CA ASP A 564 -9.99 23.71 2.05
C ASP A 564 -8.54 23.74 1.49
N LEU A 565 -8.35 24.02 0.20
CA LEU A 565 -7.04 24.10 -0.45
C LEU A 565 -6.42 25.50 -0.43
N GLU A 566 -7.23 26.56 -0.35
CA GLU A 566 -6.77 27.95 -0.26
C GLU A 566 -6.22 28.28 1.14
N ASN A 567 -6.89 27.81 2.20
CA ASN A 567 -6.46 27.95 3.61
C ASN A 567 -5.37 26.96 3.96
#